data_AF-A0A6A3MZ39-F1
#
_entry.id   AF-A0A6A3MZ39-F1
#
_cell.length_a   1.000
_cell.length_b   1.000
_cell.length_c   1.000
_cell.angle_alpha   90.00
_cell.angle_beta   90.00
_cell.angle_gamma   90.00
#
_symmetry.space_group_name_H-M   'P 1'
#
loop_
_entity.id
_entity.type
_entity.pdbx_description
1 polymer ?
#
loop_
_entity_poly.entity_id
_entity_poly.type
_entity_poly.pdbx_seq_one_letter_code
_entity_poly.pdbx_strand_id
1 'polypeptide(L)'
;MLVQVTQNVATAKGIANGTLGTLEYVHFPNGTHFRLVRDGASSAIAQLPSCAPDYAMLRAPRPRATSIRAGLGLELFPVFFATEAYKKATITLPKASNGQPRAITVKPQQLPFVCAVGSTVYKVQGETLNTMVVMDWRSKQRVMNIPQQTYLLVSRVTSRNAFFALNPFTEKLAVWSKLAASALHEENRLSRLSNATLESFHVSQTTSGGAVSAVEIDA
;
A
#
# COMPACT_ATOMS: atom_id res chain seq x y z
N MET A 1 12.01 7.74 -10.96
CA MET A 1 10.74 6.97 -11.17
C MET A 1 10.05 6.75 -9.83
N LEU A 2 8.73 6.94 -9.72
CA LEU A 2 8.01 6.69 -8.44
C LEU A 2 7.94 5.20 -8.12
N VAL A 3 8.30 4.85 -6.89
CA VAL A 3 8.32 3.47 -6.40
C VAL A 3 7.70 3.36 -5.01
N GLN A 4 7.19 2.17 -4.70
CA GLN A 4 6.68 1.79 -3.40
C GLN A 4 7.43 0.56 -2.91
N VAL A 5 8.01 0.65 -1.72
CA VAL A 5 8.71 -0.45 -1.07
C VAL A 5 7.70 -1.54 -0.68
N THR A 6 8.02 -2.80 -0.93
CA THR A 6 7.11 -3.95 -0.74
C THR A 6 7.45 -4.81 0.47
N GLN A 7 8.54 -4.49 1.18
CA GLN A 7 9.02 -5.26 2.32
C GLN A 7 9.58 -4.34 3.41
N ASN A 8 9.65 -4.87 4.63
CA ASN A 8 10.35 -4.19 5.72
C ASN A 8 11.86 -4.34 5.53
N VAL A 9 12.49 -3.35 4.91
CA VAL A 9 13.94 -3.39 4.59
C VAL A 9 14.76 -2.89 5.78
N ALA A 10 14.44 -1.70 6.28
CA ALA A 10 15.14 -1.06 7.38
C ALA A 10 14.20 -0.08 8.08
N THR A 11 13.24 -0.63 8.83
CA THR A 11 12.17 0.14 9.49
C THR A 11 12.72 1.23 10.40
N ALA A 12 13.78 0.93 11.16
CA ALA A 12 14.49 1.90 12.01
C ALA A 12 15.11 3.07 11.22
N LYS A 13 15.32 2.91 9.92
CA LYS A 13 15.86 3.94 9.02
C LYS A 13 14.78 4.54 8.11
N GLY A 14 13.50 4.28 8.39
CA GLY A 14 12.35 4.82 7.67
C GLY A 14 11.96 4.08 6.38
N ILE A 15 12.54 2.90 6.11
CA ILE A 15 12.24 2.12 4.90
C ILE A 15 11.47 0.85 5.27
N ALA A 16 10.17 0.85 5.00
CA ALA A 16 9.25 -0.23 5.34
C ALA A 16 8.30 -0.55 4.17
N ASN A 17 7.52 -1.62 4.30
CA ASN A 17 6.46 -1.89 3.34
C ASN A 17 5.47 -0.72 3.30
N GLY A 18 5.15 -0.23 2.11
CA GLY A 18 4.30 0.95 1.91
C GLY A 18 5.07 2.26 1.71
N THR A 19 6.35 2.34 2.09
CA THR A 19 7.14 3.57 1.92
C THR A 19 7.19 3.98 0.45
N LEU A 20 6.69 5.18 0.16
CA LEU A 20 6.78 5.82 -1.15
C LEU A 20 8.12 6.52 -1.31
N GLY A 21 8.67 6.47 -2.52
CA GLY A 21 9.92 7.14 -2.85
C GLY A 21 10.13 7.27 -4.35
N THR A 22 11.31 7.75 -4.71
CA THR A 22 11.77 7.88 -6.08
C THR A 22 13.02 7.02 -6.27
N LEU A 23 13.01 6.15 -7.28
CA LEU A 23 14.21 5.48 -7.77
C LEU A 23 15.10 6.51 -8.46
N GLU A 24 16.32 6.66 -7.94
CA GLU A 24 17.38 7.52 -8.48
C GLU A 24 18.20 6.77 -9.53
N TYR A 25 18.76 5.62 -9.14
CA TYR A 25 19.52 4.76 -10.06
C TYR A 25 19.58 3.32 -9.54
N VAL A 26 19.94 2.41 -10.44
CA VAL A 26 20.22 1.01 -10.13
C VAL A 26 21.70 0.76 -10.39
N HIS A 27 22.38 0.19 -9.40
CA HIS A 27 23.79 -0.18 -9.49
C HIS A 27 23.92 -1.63 -9.94
N PHE A 28 24.76 -1.87 -10.94
CA PHE A 28 25.09 -3.19 -11.42
C PHE A 28 26.58 -3.48 -11.18
N PRO A 29 26.96 -4.75 -11.00
CA PRO A 29 28.36 -5.14 -10.92
C PRO A 29 29.15 -4.65 -12.14
N ASN A 30 30.43 -4.36 -11.91
CA ASN A 30 31.36 -4.07 -13.01
C ASN A 30 31.38 -5.22 -14.02
N GLY A 31 31.39 -4.89 -15.31
CA GLY A 31 31.33 -5.88 -16.40
C GLY A 31 29.93 -6.36 -16.76
N THR A 32 28.87 -5.76 -16.19
CA THR A 32 27.50 -6.04 -16.63
C THR A 32 27.29 -5.55 -18.07
N HIS A 33 26.86 -6.45 -18.96
CA HIS A 33 26.49 -6.13 -20.33
C HIS A 33 24.97 -5.97 -20.43
N PHE A 34 24.52 -5.02 -21.26
CA PHE A 34 23.10 -4.79 -21.50
C PHE A 34 22.75 -5.18 -22.92
N ARG A 35 21.71 -6.01 -23.07
CA ARG A 35 21.11 -6.31 -24.38
C ARG A 35 19.77 -5.62 -24.51
N LEU A 36 19.50 -5.04 -25.67
CA LEU A 36 18.17 -4.53 -26.00
C LEU A 36 17.29 -5.70 -26.42
N VAL A 37 16.15 -5.86 -25.75
CA VAL A 37 15.14 -6.85 -26.09
C VAL A 37 13.84 -6.13 -26.37
N ARG A 38 13.23 -6.45 -27.51
CA ARG A 38 11.87 -6.00 -27.82
C ARG A 38 10.89 -7.01 -27.23
N ASP A 39 10.01 -6.53 -26.37
CA ASP A 39 8.87 -7.31 -25.91
C ASP A 39 7.88 -7.50 -27.05
N GLY A 40 7.51 -8.76 -27.33
CA GLY A 40 6.59 -9.09 -28.42
C GLY A 40 5.15 -8.65 -28.16
N ALA A 41 4.74 -8.50 -26.89
CA ALA A 41 3.38 -8.12 -26.54
C ALA A 41 3.17 -6.60 -26.57
N SER A 42 4.07 -5.83 -25.97
CA SER A 42 3.95 -4.36 -25.88
C SER A 42 4.74 -3.59 -26.96
N SER A 43 5.58 -4.28 -27.74
CA SER A 43 6.60 -3.65 -28.60
C SER A 43 7.58 -2.73 -27.87
N ALA A 44 7.57 -2.73 -26.53
CA ALA A 44 8.51 -1.96 -25.73
C ALA A 44 9.93 -2.50 -25.89
N ILE A 45 10.91 -1.60 -25.94
CA ILE A 45 12.33 -1.97 -25.95
C ILE A 45 12.84 -1.86 -24.51
N ALA A 46 13.28 -2.97 -23.95
CA ALA A 46 13.86 -3.05 -22.61
C ALA A 46 15.34 -3.38 -22.68
N GLN A 47 16.15 -2.75 -21.83
CA GLN A 47 17.54 -3.17 -21.60
C GLN A 47 17.55 -4.27 -20.55
N LEU A 48 18.00 -5.46 -20.93
CA LEU A 48 18.19 -6.58 -20.02
C LEU A 48 19.67 -6.70 -19.64
N PRO A 49 20.01 -6.64 -18.34
CA PRO A 49 21.37 -6.83 -17.87
C PRO A 49 21.76 -8.32 -17.91
N SER A 50 23.04 -8.61 -18.13
CA SER A 50 23.61 -9.96 -18.05
C SER A 50 23.70 -10.49 -16.62
N CYS A 51 23.68 -9.60 -15.62
CA CYS A 51 23.81 -9.91 -14.21
C CYS A 51 22.71 -9.19 -13.40
N ALA A 52 22.38 -9.72 -12.22
CA ALA A 52 21.49 -9.03 -11.30
C ALA A 52 22.14 -7.73 -10.77
N PRO A 53 21.34 -6.70 -10.43
CA PRO A 53 21.87 -5.50 -9.79
C PRO A 53 22.38 -5.81 -8.37
N ASP A 54 23.32 -5.01 -7.86
CA ASP A 54 23.77 -5.10 -6.47
C ASP A 54 22.75 -4.45 -5.53
N TYR A 55 22.35 -3.23 -5.89
CA TYR A 55 21.42 -2.41 -5.15
C TYR A 55 20.75 -1.37 -6.05
N ALA A 56 19.68 -0.79 -5.56
CA ALA A 56 19.09 0.43 -6.10
C ALA A 56 19.15 1.54 -5.07
N MET A 57 19.37 2.77 -5.52
CA MET A 57 19.33 3.95 -4.67
C MET A 57 17.93 4.54 -4.71
N LEU A 58 17.26 4.59 -3.56
CA LEU A 58 15.95 5.20 -3.40
C LEU A 58 16.09 6.52 -2.65
N ARG A 59 15.37 7.54 -3.11
CA ARG A 59 15.07 8.74 -2.33
C ARG A 59 13.70 8.59 -1.69
N ALA A 60 13.63 8.63 -0.37
CA ALA A 60 12.37 8.59 0.36
C ALA A 60 12.39 9.58 1.53
N PRO A 61 11.23 10.06 2.00
CA PRO A 61 11.16 10.83 3.23
C PRO A 61 11.58 9.94 4.40
N ARG A 62 12.69 10.28 5.07
CA ARG A 62 13.19 9.52 6.24
C ARG A 62 13.28 10.44 7.45
N PRO A 63 12.16 10.63 8.20
CA PRO A 63 12.16 11.48 9.38
C PRO A 63 13.20 11.00 10.38
N ARG A 64 14.05 11.91 10.87
CA ARG A 64 15.13 11.63 11.84
C ARG A 64 16.23 10.70 11.34
N ALA A 65 16.41 10.57 10.02
CA ALA A 65 17.48 9.76 9.47
C ALA A 65 18.85 10.42 9.65
N THR A 66 19.83 9.62 10.05
CA THR A 66 21.25 9.91 9.88
C THR A 66 21.69 9.56 8.47
N SER A 67 22.70 10.30 7.99
CA SER A 67 23.34 9.96 6.73
C SER A 67 23.97 8.57 6.83
N ILE A 68 23.76 7.75 5.81
CA ILE A 68 24.32 6.38 5.76
C ILE A 68 25.83 6.44 5.55
N ARG A 69 26.32 7.49 4.87
CA ARG A 69 27.73 7.75 4.62
C ARG A 69 27.94 9.25 4.41
N ALA A 70 29.05 9.81 4.91
CA ALA A 70 29.41 11.20 4.65
C ALA A 70 29.30 11.55 3.16
N GLY A 71 28.65 12.68 2.86
CA GLY A 71 28.38 13.14 1.48
C GLY A 71 27.12 12.56 0.83
N LEU A 72 26.48 11.54 1.41
CA LEU A 72 25.20 11.02 0.92
C LEU A 72 24.02 11.78 1.55
N GLY A 73 23.08 12.22 0.71
CA GLY A 73 21.88 12.93 1.17
C GLY A 73 21.06 12.11 2.17
N LEU A 74 20.45 12.79 3.16
CA LEU A 74 19.70 12.15 4.24
C LEU A 74 18.49 11.35 3.75
N GLU A 75 17.97 11.63 2.56
CA GLU A 75 16.82 10.91 1.99
C GLU A 75 17.22 9.72 1.13
N LEU A 76 18.52 9.57 0.82
CA LEU A 76 19.01 8.50 -0.02
C LEU A 76 19.27 7.23 0.80
N PHE A 77 18.77 6.11 0.28
CA PHE A 77 18.88 4.81 0.92
C PHE A 77 19.15 3.71 -0.12
N PRO A 78 20.25 2.94 0.02
CA PRO A 78 20.50 1.79 -0.84
C PRO A 78 19.63 0.61 -0.40
N VAL A 79 18.92 0.03 -1.35
CA VAL A 79 18.14 -1.20 -1.18
C VAL A 79 18.81 -2.29 -1.99
N PHE A 80 19.24 -3.36 -1.32
CA PHE A 80 20.04 -4.42 -1.94
C PHE A 80 19.18 -5.48 -2.62
N PHE A 81 19.67 -6.02 -3.73
CA PHE A 81 19.00 -7.13 -4.44
C PHE A 81 19.03 -8.43 -3.62
N ALA A 82 20.10 -8.62 -2.83
CA ALA A 82 20.33 -9.82 -2.03
C ALA A 82 19.47 -9.93 -0.77
N THR A 83 18.49 -9.03 -0.55
CA THR A 83 17.53 -9.18 0.54
C THR A 83 16.78 -10.51 0.39
N GLU A 84 16.53 -11.19 1.53
CA GLU A 84 15.94 -12.53 1.57
C GLU A 84 14.74 -12.67 0.61
N ALA A 85 14.62 -13.83 -0.05
CA ALA A 85 13.55 -14.07 -1.00
C ALA A 85 12.18 -13.86 -0.34
N TYR A 86 11.32 -13.05 -0.97
CA TYR A 86 10.00 -12.60 -0.47
C TYR A 86 9.18 -13.73 0.18
N LYS A 87 9.15 -14.89 -0.47
CA LYS A 87 8.62 -16.15 0.05
C LYS A 87 9.05 -17.29 -0.86
N LYS A 88 9.34 -18.47 -0.32
CA LYS A 88 9.41 -19.69 -1.16
C LYS A 88 8.03 -19.92 -1.76
N ALA A 89 7.94 -20.05 -3.08
CA ALA A 89 6.71 -20.40 -3.76
C ALA A 89 6.83 -21.83 -4.28
N THR A 90 5.87 -22.68 -3.93
CA THR A 90 5.80 -24.06 -4.42
C THR A 90 4.83 -24.11 -5.60
N ILE A 91 5.35 -24.41 -6.78
CA ILE A 91 4.59 -24.57 -8.01
C ILE A 91 4.30 -26.06 -8.16
N THR A 92 3.04 -26.46 -8.03
CA THR A 92 2.59 -27.82 -8.31
C THR A 92 2.59 -28.06 -9.81
N LEU A 93 3.20 -29.16 -10.24
CA LEU A 93 3.27 -29.58 -11.64
C LEU A 93 2.25 -30.70 -11.91
N PRO A 94 1.92 -30.95 -13.20
CA PRO A 94 1.20 -32.15 -13.58
C PRO A 94 1.90 -33.40 -13.04
N LYS A 95 1.11 -34.36 -12.56
CA LYS A 95 1.61 -35.64 -12.03
C LYS A 95 2.56 -36.29 -13.02
N ALA A 96 3.57 -36.98 -12.51
CA ALA A 96 4.44 -37.80 -13.36
C ALA A 96 3.63 -38.94 -14.00
N SER A 97 4.19 -39.58 -15.04
CA SER A 97 3.57 -40.72 -15.72
C SER A 97 3.28 -41.89 -14.77
N ASN A 98 4.00 -42.00 -13.65
CA ASN A 98 3.78 -42.96 -12.57
C ASN A 98 2.77 -42.49 -11.49
N GLY A 99 2.05 -41.40 -11.74
CA GLY A 99 1.05 -40.84 -10.82
C GLY A 99 1.60 -40.02 -9.65
N GLN A 100 2.92 -39.92 -9.49
CA GLN A 100 3.53 -39.20 -8.37
C GLN A 100 3.30 -37.68 -8.47
N PRO A 101 2.94 -37.00 -7.36
CA PRO A 101 2.89 -35.53 -7.33
C PRO A 101 4.27 -34.95 -7.62
N ARG A 102 4.30 -33.88 -8.39
CA ARG A 102 5.52 -33.12 -8.66
C ARG A 102 5.32 -31.68 -8.24
N ALA A 103 6.33 -31.10 -7.62
CA ALA A 103 6.34 -29.70 -7.27
C ALA A 103 7.76 -29.12 -7.41
N ILE A 104 7.85 -27.86 -7.82
CA ILE A 104 9.10 -27.10 -7.84
C ILE A 104 8.97 -25.99 -6.80
N THR A 105 9.97 -25.88 -5.92
CA THR A 105 10.07 -24.73 -5.01
C THR A 105 10.96 -23.68 -5.65
N VAL A 106 10.42 -22.50 -5.91
CA VAL A 106 11.16 -21.35 -6.43
C VAL A 106 11.35 -20.29 -5.34
N LYS A 107 12.47 -19.58 -5.42
CA LYS A 107 12.78 -18.41 -4.59
C LYS A 107 12.94 -17.20 -5.50
N PRO A 108 11.88 -16.42 -5.72
CA PRO A 108 12.00 -15.20 -6.51
C PRO A 108 12.91 -14.21 -5.76
N GLN A 109 13.98 -13.79 -6.42
CA GLN A 109 14.86 -12.70 -5.98
C GLN A 109 14.55 -11.47 -6.81
N GLN A 110 14.29 -10.35 -6.12
CA GLN A 110 13.97 -9.08 -6.75
C GLN A 110 14.23 -7.96 -5.75
N LEU A 111 14.54 -6.76 -6.26
CA LEU A 111 14.54 -5.56 -5.44
C LEU A 111 13.17 -5.36 -4.78
N PRO A 112 13.09 -5.05 -3.47
CA PRO A 112 11.85 -5.00 -2.71
C PRO A 112 11.06 -3.70 -2.93
N PHE A 113 10.84 -3.32 -4.18
CA PHE A 113 9.96 -2.23 -4.56
C PHE A 113 9.28 -2.48 -5.90
N VAL A 114 8.18 -1.77 -6.15
CA VAL A 114 7.45 -1.78 -7.42
C VAL A 114 7.22 -0.37 -7.91
N CYS A 115 6.89 -0.22 -9.19
CA CYS A 115 6.39 1.05 -9.73
C CYS A 115 5.16 1.51 -8.94
N ALA A 116 5.17 2.76 -8.47
CA ALA A 116 4.06 3.35 -7.71
C ALA A 116 3.18 4.31 -8.53
N VAL A 117 3.41 4.39 -9.85
CA VAL A 117 2.58 5.23 -10.75
C VAL A 117 1.14 4.72 -10.83
N GLY A 118 0.94 3.41 -10.72
CA GLY A 118 -0.37 2.78 -10.65
C GLY A 118 -0.39 1.71 -9.56
N SER A 119 -1.46 1.69 -8.77
CA SER A 119 -1.64 0.75 -7.68
C SER A 119 -3.01 0.09 -7.73
N THR A 120 -3.10 -1.14 -7.25
CA THR A 120 -4.38 -1.78 -7.01
C THR A 120 -5.04 -1.20 -5.76
N VAL A 121 -6.37 -1.25 -5.69
CA VAL A 121 -7.15 -0.71 -4.55
C VAL A 121 -6.63 -1.19 -3.20
N TYR A 122 -6.24 -2.47 -3.11
CA TYR A 122 -5.72 -3.07 -1.88
C TYR A 122 -4.38 -2.49 -1.43
N LYS A 123 -3.53 -2.02 -2.36
CA LYS A 123 -2.22 -1.46 -2.03
C LYS A 123 -2.26 -0.03 -1.54
N VAL A 124 -3.35 0.69 -1.82
CA VAL A 124 -3.59 2.06 -1.33
C VAL A 124 -4.52 2.08 -0.12
N GLN A 125 -4.95 0.92 0.38
CA GLN A 125 -5.81 0.86 1.56
C GLN A 125 -5.06 1.40 2.79
N GLY A 126 -5.66 2.37 3.47
CA GLY A 126 -5.05 3.06 4.61
C GLY A 126 -4.31 4.35 4.25
N GLU A 127 -4.02 4.56 2.97
CA GLU A 127 -3.33 5.77 2.51
C GLU A 127 -4.31 6.93 2.29
N THR A 128 -3.85 8.15 2.55
CA THR A 128 -4.51 9.39 2.11
C THR A 128 -3.68 10.01 1.01
N LEU A 129 -4.25 10.11 -0.19
CA LEU A 129 -3.60 10.61 -1.39
C LEU A 129 -4.00 12.06 -1.65
N ASN A 130 -3.05 12.86 -2.14
CA ASN A 130 -3.30 14.25 -2.53
C ASN A 130 -4.18 14.34 -3.79
N THR A 131 -4.04 13.38 -4.70
CA THR A 131 -4.81 13.29 -5.95
C THR A 131 -4.84 11.84 -6.40
N MET A 132 -5.94 11.42 -7.03
CA MET A 132 -6.07 10.05 -7.54
C MET A 132 -6.84 10.03 -8.86
N VAL A 133 -6.42 9.15 -9.77
CA VAL A 133 -7.13 8.81 -10.99
C VAL A 133 -7.56 7.35 -10.94
N VAL A 134 -8.86 7.10 -10.94
CA VAL A 134 -9.43 5.75 -11.08
C VAL A 134 -9.53 5.41 -12.56
N MET A 135 -8.65 4.51 -13.02
CA MET A 135 -8.65 4.02 -14.39
C MET A 135 -9.89 3.15 -14.66
N ASP A 136 -10.07 2.13 -13.82
CA ASP A 136 -11.16 1.17 -13.91
C ASP A 136 -11.74 0.89 -12.52
N TRP A 137 -13.06 0.89 -12.41
CA TRP A 137 -13.76 0.58 -11.16
C TRP A 137 -13.80 -0.91 -10.83
N ARG A 138 -13.67 -1.77 -11.84
CA ARG A 138 -13.69 -3.23 -11.72
C ARG A 138 -12.69 -3.85 -12.67
N SER A 139 -12.06 -4.92 -12.22
CA SER A 139 -11.25 -5.79 -13.06
C SER A 139 -12.12 -6.55 -14.06
N LYS A 140 -11.56 -6.83 -15.23
CA LYS A 140 -12.14 -7.79 -16.19
C LYS A 140 -12.22 -9.20 -15.59
N GLN A 141 -11.35 -9.51 -14.63
CA GLN A 141 -11.33 -10.79 -13.93
C GLN A 141 -12.29 -10.76 -12.73
N ARG A 142 -13.41 -11.47 -12.83
CA ARG A 142 -14.52 -11.38 -11.86
C ARG A 142 -14.12 -11.75 -10.43
N VAL A 143 -13.24 -12.73 -10.25
CA VAL A 143 -12.80 -13.21 -8.93
C VAL A 143 -12.02 -12.16 -8.11
N MET A 144 -11.54 -11.10 -8.75
CA MET A 144 -10.79 -10.03 -8.09
C MET A 144 -11.68 -8.89 -7.59
N ASN A 145 -12.95 -8.87 -8.01
CA ASN A 145 -13.87 -7.77 -7.75
C ASN A 145 -14.61 -7.98 -6.44
N ILE A 146 -14.52 -6.99 -5.55
CA ILE A 146 -15.19 -6.97 -4.26
C ILE A 146 -16.00 -5.67 -4.17
N PRO A 147 -17.31 -5.70 -3.85
CA PRO A 147 -18.18 -4.51 -3.79
C PRO A 147 -17.57 -3.32 -3.03
N GLN A 148 -16.93 -3.60 -1.90
CA GLN A 148 -16.30 -2.64 -1.00
C GLN A 148 -15.16 -1.82 -1.64
N GLN A 149 -14.55 -2.31 -2.73
CA GLN A 149 -13.42 -1.65 -3.40
C GLN A 149 -13.77 -0.25 -3.89
N THR A 150 -15.01 -0.03 -4.30
CA THR A 150 -15.47 1.29 -4.75
C THR A 150 -15.36 2.32 -3.63
N TYR A 151 -15.85 1.97 -2.44
CA TYR A 151 -15.75 2.83 -1.27
C TYR A 151 -14.29 3.08 -0.88
N LEU A 152 -13.46 2.04 -0.92
CA LEU A 152 -12.02 2.17 -0.65
C LEU A 152 -11.37 3.18 -1.60
N LEU A 153 -11.71 3.17 -2.88
CA LEU A 153 -11.20 4.15 -3.86
C LEU A 153 -11.64 5.58 -3.53
N VAL A 154 -12.94 5.84 -3.39
CA VAL A 154 -13.43 7.21 -3.17
C VAL A 154 -12.97 7.80 -1.84
N SER A 155 -12.68 6.95 -0.84
CA SER A 155 -12.16 7.38 0.47
C SER A 155 -10.65 7.66 0.51
N ARG A 156 -9.91 7.48 -0.60
CA ARG A 156 -8.45 7.75 -0.60
C ARG A 156 -8.09 9.23 -0.69
N VAL A 157 -9.00 10.10 -1.09
CA VAL A 157 -8.75 11.53 -1.24
C VAL A 157 -9.71 12.33 -0.37
N THR A 158 -9.25 13.48 0.10
CA THR A 158 -10.01 14.34 1.02
C THR A 158 -10.94 15.33 0.32
N SER A 159 -10.77 15.53 -0.99
CA SER A 159 -11.55 16.48 -1.78
C SER A 159 -12.03 15.87 -3.09
N ARG A 160 -13.24 16.25 -3.51
CA ARG A 160 -13.80 15.88 -4.81
C ARG A 160 -12.94 16.38 -5.98
N ASN A 161 -12.30 17.54 -5.85
CA ASN A 161 -11.44 18.11 -6.90
C ASN A 161 -10.13 17.34 -7.09
N ALA A 162 -9.76 16.52 -6.10
CA ALA A 162 -8.60 15.63 -6.14
C ALA A 162 -8.94 14.23 -6.69
N PHE A 163 -10.22 13.96 -7.01
CA PHE A 163 -10.70 12.67 -7.50
C PHE A 163 -11.05 12.74 -8.98
N PHE A 164 -10.39 11.92 -9.79
CA PHE A 164 -10.70 11.77 -11.20
C PHE A 164 -11.02 10.31 -11.51
N ALA A 165 -11.96 10.07 -12.42
CA ALA A 165 -12.25 8.75 -12.93
C ALA A 165 -12.29 8.79 -14.45
N LEU A 166 -11.54 7.90 -15.11
CA LEU A 166 -11.55 7.82 -16.58
C LEU A 166 -12.86 7.23 -17.10
N ASN A 167 -13.46 6.34 -16.31
CA ASN A 167 -14.78 5.79 -16.57
C ASN A 167 -15.80 6.36 -15.57
N PRO A 168 -17.00 6.76 -16.02
CA PRO A 168 -18.00 7.34 -15.13
C PRO A 168 -18.46 6.34 -14.08
N PHE A 169 -18.72 6.84 -12.87
CA PHE A 169 -19.36 6.07 -11.82
C PHE A 169 -20.87 5.97 -12.11
N THR A 170 -21.34 4.78 -12.48
CA THR A 170 -22.73 4.56 -12.92
C THR A 170 -23.65 4.11 -11.78
N GLU A 171 -24.96 4.29 -11.94
CA GLU A 171 -25.95 3.81 -10.98
C GLU A 171 -25.87 2.27 -10.77
N LYS A 172 -25.66 1.52 -11.85
CA LYS A 172 -25.45 0.06 -11.78
C LYS A 172 -24.24 -0.29 -10.91
N LEU A 173 -23.18 0.51 -10.99
CA LEU A 173 -22.00 0.33 -10.15
C LEU A 173 -22.31 0.70 -8.70
N ALA A 174 -23.04 1.80 -8.45
CA ALA A 174 -23.48 2.19 -7.11
C ALA A 174 -24.29 1.08 -6.42
N VAL A 175 -25.24 0.47 -7.14
CA VAL A 175 -26.04 -0.66 -6.63
C VAL A 175 -25.16 -1.87 -6.33
N TRP A 176 -24.21 -2.20 -7.22
CA TRP A 176 -23.29 -3.31 -7.03
C TRP A 176 -22.34 -3.09 -5.84
N SER A 177 -21.89 -1.86 -5.61
CA SER A 177 -20.93 -1.49 -4.56
C SER A 177 -21.55 -1.40 -3.16
N LYS A 178 -22.88 -1.57 -3.04
CA LYS A 178 -23.59 -1.49 -1.77
C LYS A 178 -23.07 -2.55 -0.80
N LEU A 179 -22.85 -2.13 0.46
CA LEU A 179 -22.46 -3.04 1.53
C LEU A 179 -23.53 -4.10 1.79
N ALA A 180 -23.09 -5.27 2.26
CA ALA A 180 -24.01 -6.31 2.71
C ALA A 180 -24.92 -5.79 3.84
N ALA A 181 -26.16 -6.26 3.89
CA ALA A 181 -27.14 -5.83 4.88
C ALA A 181 -26.65 -6.05 6.33
N SER A 182 -25.89 -7.12 6.57
CA SER A 182 -25.27 -7.40 7.87
C SER A 182 -24.30 -6.31 8.31
N ALA A 183 -23.45 -5.81 7.40
CA ALA A 183 -22.50 -4.74 7.69
C ALA A 183 -23.23 -3.42 7.99
N LEU A 184 -24.31 -3.12 7.25
CA LEU A 184 -25.15 -1.94 7.51
C LEU A 184 -25.87 -2.04 8.87
N HIS A 185 -26.39 -3.22 9.21
CA HIS A 185 -27.01 -3.45 10.51
C HIS A 185 -26.00 -3.27 11.65
N GLU A 186 -24.78 -3.78 11.48
CA GLU A 186 -23.72 -3.63 12.47
C GLU A 186 -23.32 -2.16 12.65
N GLU A 187 -23.15 -1.40 11.57
CA GLU A 187 -22.89 0.04 11.63
C GLU A 187 -23.97 0.79 12.44
N ASN A 188 -25.24 0.46 12.21
CA ASN A 188 -26.37 1.03 12.96
C ASN A 188 -26.36 0.62 14.44
N ARG A 189 -25.91 -0.61 14.75
CA ARG A 189 -25.78 -1.08 16.14
C ARG A 189 -24.65 -0.34 16.86
N LEU A 190 -23.50 -0.19 16.21
CA LEU A 190 -22.34 0.54 16.73
C LEU A 190 -22.66 2.02 16.93
N SER A 191 -23.36 2.65 16.01
CA SER A 191 -23.81 4.05 16.13
C SER A 191 -24.72 4.25 17.35
N ARG A 192 -25.69 3.35 17.57
CA ARG A 192 -26.55 3.39 18.76
C ARG A 192 -25.75 3.22 20.06
N LEU A 193 -24.79 2.30 20.07
CA LEU A 193 -23.92 2.07 21.23
C LEU A 193 -23.06 3.31 21.52
N SER A 194 -22.50 3.94 20.49
CA SER A 194 -21.72 5.18 20.61
C SER A 194 -22.55 6.30 21.24
N ASN A 195 -23.76 6.53 20.76
CA ASN A 195 -24.65 7.57 21.28
C ASN A 195 -25.00 7.33 22.75
N ALA A 196 -25.39 6.10 23.11
CA ALA A 196 -25.67 5.74 24.51
C ALA A 196 -24.43 5.94 25.41
N THR A 197 -23.24 5.64 24.89
CA THR A 197 -21.98 5.85 25.62
C THR A 197 -21.73 7.35 25.86
N LEU A 198 -21.86 8.18 24.83
CA LEU A 198 -21.70 9.65 24.93
C LEU A 198 -22.71 10.27 25.91
N GLU A 199 -23.97 9.84 25.86
CA GLU A 199 -25.02 10.27 26.79
C GLU A 199 -24.65 9.97 28.26
N SER A 200 -24.15 8.76 28.54
CA SER A 200 -23.74 8.39 29.91
C SER A 200 -22.56 9.22 30.43
N PHE A 201 -21.62 9.61 29.57
CA PHE A 201 -20.54 10.53 29.95
C PHE A 201 -21.05 11.94 30.25
N HIS A 202 -21.99 12.45 29.45
CA HIS A 202 -22.59 13.77 29.69
C HIS A 202 -23.36 13.78 31.02
N VAL A 203 -24.12 12.73 31.32
CA VAL A 203 -24.84 12.58 32.60
C VAL A 203 -23.88 12.53 33.79
N SER A 204 -22.73 11.86 33.63
CA SER A 204 -21.69 11.75 34.67
C SER A 204 -20.95 13.06 34.92
N GLN A 205 -20.80 13.92 33.92
CA GLN A 205 -20.23 15.27 34.07
C GLN A 205 -21.20 16.24 34.73
N THR A 206 -22.50 16.19 34.39
CA THR A 206 -23.52 17.03 35.04
C THR A 206 -23.76 16.66 36.50
N THR A 207 -23.52 15.41 36.89
CA THR A 207 -23.66 14.95 38.29
C THR A 207 -22.41 15.22 39.14
N SER A 208 -21.24 15.44 38.54
CA SER A 208 -20.00 15.77 39.24
C SER A 208 -19.69 17.28 39.32
N GLY A 209 -20.32 18.12 38.51
CA GLY A 209 -20.16 19.58 38.51
C GLY A 209 -21.00 20.36 39.54
N GLY A 210 -21.80 19.68 40.37
CA GLY A 210 -22.76 20.31 41.30
C GLY A 210 -22.25 20.62 42.70
N ALA A 211 -20.97 20.38 43.02
CA ALA A 211 -20.43 20.61 44.36
C ALA A 211 -19.09 21.35 44.34
N VAL A 212 -19.13 22.66 44.10
CA VAL A 212 -18.09 23.57 44.61
C VAL A 212 -18.81 24.64 45.42
N SER A 213 -18.96 24.35 46.72
CA SER A 213 -19.32 25.34 47.72
C SER A 213 -18.19 26.37 47.81
N ALA A 214 -18.57 27.65 47.79
CA ALA A 214 -17.70 28.76 48.13
C ALA A 214 -17.02 28.51 49.49
N VAL A 215 -15.71 28.67 49.53
CA VAL A 215 -14.98 28.91 50.78
C VAL A 215 -14.66 30.40 50.77
N GLU A 216 -15.41 31.14 51.59
CA GLU A 216 -15.03 32.49 52.02
C GLU A 216 -13.67 32.41 52.72
N ILE A 217 -12.71 33.20 52.23
CA ILE A 217 -11.48 33.52 52.94
C ILE A 217 -11.70 34.92 53.48
N ASP A 218 -12.07 35.01 54.76
CA ASP A 218 -12.03 36.26 55.51
C ASP A 218 -10.57 36.65 55.82
N ALA A 219 -10.36 37.97 55.80
CA ALA A 219 -9.08 38.69 55.78
C ALA A 219 -8.21 38.56 57.03
#